data_AF-A0A4Y9SYW2-F1
#
_entry.id   AF-A0A4Y9SYW2-F1
#
_cell.length_a   1.000
_cell.length_b   1.000
_cell.length_c   1.000
_cell.angle_alpha   90.00
_cell.angle_beta   90.00
_cell.angle_gamma   90.00
#
_symmetry.space_group_name_H-M   'P 1'
#
loop_
_entity.id
_entity.type
_entity.pdbx_description
1 polymer ?
#
loop_
_entity_poly.entity_id
_entity_poly.type
_entity_poly.pdbx_seq_one_letter_code
_entity_poly.pdbx_strand_id
1 'polypeptide(L)'
;MKKVFLKYRPQRKASFMRGRCRWSSLSEVQKSFCFQALTERTLQFACAIFLLIAVYFLHLIRTEIIMADTIMQLQKLYVTYFSRPADPEGLQFWNNALINNPNMYQRISQEFSESPEYQSKYANMNNQAVITTVYHNLFSREPDPEGLAFWTRALNSGDITIATAASEIAAGAQTADRIVFNGKVAAATSFTDHVDQPNEIKAYMGQHAFQLALDYIASIKDLASAAYAMDPGVIDSVISTIVSDAGMSAVSPGMAQLVGVQDFNPPPLGV
;
A
#
# COMPACT_ATOMS: atom_id res chain seq x y z
N MET A 1 -63.22 44.71 19.74
CA MET A 1 -62.33 45.37 18.76
C MET A 1 -61.08 45.88 19.48
N LYS A 2 -59.88 45.37 19.13
CA LYS A 2 -58.63 46.12 18.91
C LYS A 2 -57.49 45.13 18.66
N LYS A 3 -57.06 45.04 17.40
CA LYS A 3 -55.89 44.30 16.93
C LYS A 3 -54.63 45.04 17.40
N VAL A 4 -53.73 44.35 18.10
CA VAL A 4 -52.38 44.86 18.39
C VAL A 4 -51.47 44.46 17.23
N PHE A 5 -51.07 45.44 16.43
CA PHE A 5 -50.05 45.29 15.39
C PHE A 5 -48.66 45.36 16.03
N LEU A 6 -47.95 44.23 16.08
CA LEU A 6 -46.51 44.21 16.33
C LEU A 6 -45.79 44.81 15.12
N LYS A 7 -45.25 46.01 15.30
CA LYS A 7 -44.44 46.71 14.29
C LYS A 7 -43.01 46.17 14.33
N TYR A 8 -42.71 45.21 13.45
CA TYR A 8 -41.34 44.77 13.15
C TYR A 8 -40.58 45.97 12.54
N ARG A 9 -39.56 46.49 13.24
CA ARG A 9 -38.64 47.51 12.69
C ARG A 9 -37.38 46.82 12.18
N PRO A 10 -36.95 47.08 10.93
CA PRO A 10 -35.76 46.46 10.39
C PRO A 10 -34.50 47.04 11.04
N GLN A 11 -33.55 46.16 11.36
CA GLN A 11 -32.19 46.47 11.77
C GLN A 11 -31.54 47.45 10.77
N ARG A 12 -31.22 48.68 11.22
CA ARG A 12 -30.39 49.59 10.42
C ARG A 12 -28.98 49.01 10.39
N LYS A 13 -28.53 48.60 9.20
CA LYS A 13 -27.12 48.29 8.91
C LYS A 13 -26.26 49.46 9.38
N ALA A 14 -25.40 49.24 10.37
CA ALA A 14 -24.41 50.21 10.78
C ALA A 14 -23.32 50.29 9.70
N SER A 15 -23.31 51.37 8.92
CA SER A 15 -22.18 51.73 8.07
C SER A 15 -20.95 51.95 8.95
N PHE A 16 -19.97 51.07 8.81
CA PHE A 16 -18.68 51.15 9.48
C PHE A 16 -17.89 52.35 8.94
N MET A 17 -18.01 53.50 9.62
CA MET A 17 -17.24 54.70 9.29
C MET A 17 -15.76 54.46 9.61
N ARG A 18 -14.91 54.52 8.58
CA ARG A 18 -13.45 54.63 8.71
C ARG A 18 -13.09 56.01 9.26
N GLY A 19 -13.18 56.19 10.57
CA GLY A 19 -12.69 57.37 11.27
C GLY A 19 -11.93 56.93 12.52
N ARG A 20 -10.68 57.40 12.67
CA ARG A 20 -9.87 57.16 13.89
C ARG A 20 -10.58 57.80 15.09
N CYS A 21 -11.42 57.03 15.78
CA CYS A 21 -12.05 57.46 17.02
C CYS A 21 -10.97 57.52 18.12
N ARG A 22 -10.82 58.67 18.78
CA ARG A 22 -9.90 58.86 19.91
C ARG A 22 -10.51 58.18 21.13
N TRP A 23 -9.88 57.12 21.66
CA TRP A 23 -10.42 56.26 22.73
C TRP A 23 -10.90 57.03 23.99
N SER A 24 -10.28 58.17 24.28
CA SER A 24 -10.61 59.02 25.43
C SER A 24 -11.94 59.78 25.31
N SER A 25 -12.55 59.87 24.12
CA SER A 25 -13.81 60.58 23.90
C SER A 25 -15.05 59.68 23.83
N LEU A 26 -14.91 58.39 24.14
CA LEU A 26 -16.00 57.41 24.08
C LEU A 26 -16.66 57.22 25.44
N SER A 27 -17.99 57.07 25.44
CA SER A 27 -18.74 56.66 26.64
C SER A 27 -18.43 55.21 27.04
N GLU A 28 -18.60 54.86 28.32
CA GLU A 28 -18.44 53.49 28.85
C GLU A 28 -19.18 52.42 28.01
N VAL A 29 -20.38 52.77 27.51
CA VAL A 29 -21.19 51.90 26.66
C VAL A 29 -20.52 51.69 25.30
N GLN A 30 -19.99 52.74 24.67
CA GLN A 30 -19.30 52.63 23.38
C GLN A 30 -17.97 51.86 23.48
N LYS A 31 -17.24 52.00 24.60
CA LYS A 31 -16.03 51.21 24.87
C LYS A 31 -16.34 49.72 25.01
N SER A 32 -17.44 49.38 25.69
CA SER A 32 -17.89 47.99 25.85
C SER A 32 -18.29 47.35 24.51
N PHE A 33 -19.04 48.05 23.65
CA PHE A 33 -19.35 47.58 22.30
C PHE A 33 -18.10 47.39 21.42
N CYS A 34 -17.10 48.27 21.55
CA CYS A 34 -15.85 48.19 20.80
C CYS A 34 -14.99 47.01 21.26
N PHE A 35 -14.92 46.76 22.57
CA PHE A 35 -14.23 45.61 23.16
C PHE A 35 -14.90 44.28 22.75
N GLN A 36 -16.23 44.22 22.81
CA GLN A 36 -17.01 43.05 22.39
C GLN A 36 -16.84 42.73 20.89
N ALA A 37 -16.83 43.76 20.03
CA ALA A 37 -16.55 43.62 18.61
C ALA A 37 -15.10 43.20 18.30
N LEU A 38 -14.12 43.61 19.13
CA LEU A 38 -12.74 43.15 19.02
C LEU A 38 -12.61 41.67 19.41
N THR A 39 -13.27 41.24 20.50
CA THR A 39 -13.23 39.86 20.98
C THR A 39 -13.89 38.89 20.00
N GLU A 40 -15.03 39.26 19.41
CA GLU A 40 -15.70 38.44 18.39
C GLU A 40 -14.84 38.27 17.13
N ARG A 41 -14.18 39.34 16.68
CA ARG A 41 -13.24 39.24 15.55
C ARG A 41 -12.05 38.34 15.89
N THR A 42 -11.45 38.49 17.06
CA THR A 42 -10.31 37.64 17.47
C THR A 42 -10.68 36.17 17.59
N LEU A 43 -11.91 35.87 18.05
CA LEU A 43 -12.43 34.50 18.16
C LEU A 43 -12.70 33.90 16.77
N GLN A 44 -13.24 34.69 15.84
CA GLN A 44 -13.42 34.26 14.44
C GLN A 44 -12.09 33.94 13.77
N PHE A 45 -11.05 34.77 13.96
CA PHE A 45 -9.72 34.48 13.42
C PHE A 45 -9.08 33.25 14.05
N ALA A 46 -9.19 33.08 15.37
CA ALA A 46 -8.67 31.89 16.06
C ALA A 46 -9.37 30.60 15.60
N CYS A 47 -10.70 30.63 15.43
CA CYS A 47 -11.47 29.48 14.94
C CYS A 47 -11.13 29.16 13.48
N ALA A 48 -10.93 30.17 12.62
CA ALA A 48 -10.52 29.97 11.24
C ALA A 48 -9.12 29.35 11.14
N ILE A 49 -8.16 29.82 11.94
CA ILE A 49 -6.81 29.24 12.00
C ILE A 49 -6.88 27.80 12.51
N PHE A 50 -7.65 27.51 13.55
CA PHE A 50 -7.84 26.16 14.07
C PHE A 50 -8.45 25.22 13.02
N LEU A 51 -9.46 25.68 12.28
CA LEU A 51 -10.05 24.91 11.18
C LEU A 51 -9.06 24.67 10.04
N LEU A 52 -8.24 25.65 9.67
CA LEU A 52 -7.21 25.49 8.65
C LEU A 52 -6.11 24.52 9.09
N ILE A 53 -5.67 24.59 10.35
CA ILE A 53 -4.72 23.64 10.94
C ILE A 53 -5.34 22.24 10.98
N ALA A 54 -6.60 22.11 11.39
CA ALA A 54 -7.30 20.83 11.43
C ALA A 54 -7.47 20.23 10.02
N VAL A 55 -7.81 21.03 9.01
CA VAL A 55 -7.92 20.59 7.62
C VAL A 55 -6.55 20.19 7.06
N TYR A 56 -5.49 20.96 7.35
CA TYR A 56 -4.13 20.62 6.97
C TYR A 56 -3.65 19.33 7.64
N PHE A 57 -3.93 19.16 8.94
CA PHE A 57 -3.61 17.96 9.68
C PHE A 57 -4.40 16.74 9.19
N LEU A 58 -5.70 16.89 8.89
CA LEU A 58 -6.51 15.86 8.24
C LEU A 58 -6.00 15.52 6.83
N HIS A 59 -5.49 16.51 6.09
CA HIS A 59 -4.88 16.29 4.78
C HIS A 59 -3.56 15.52 4.88
N LEU A 60 -2.70 15.88 5.85
CA LEU A 60 -1.46 15.17 6.16
C LEU A 60 -1.72 13.72 6.59
N ILE A 61 -2.68 13.49 7.48
CA ILE A 61 -3.09 12.13 7.88
C ILE A 61 -3.63 11.36 6.67
N ARG A 62 -4.42 12.01 5.81
CA ARG A 62 -4.96 11.37 4.61
C ARG A 62 -3.86 10.92 3.66
N THR A 63 -2.83 11.74 3.44
CA THR A 63 -1.72 11.38 2.56
C THR A 63 -0.91 10.20 3.11
N GLU A 64 -0.60 10.18 4.40
CA GLU A 64 0.09 9.06 5.06
C GLU A 64 -0.68 7.73 4.94
N ILE A 65 -1.99 7.75 5.19
CA ILE A 65 -2.83 6.54 5.12
C ILE A 65 -2.93 5.98 3.69
N ILE A 66 -3.00 6.84 2.67
CA ILE A 66 -3.06 6.40 1.26
C ILE A 66 -1.77 5.69 0.84
N MET A 67 -0.62 6.17 1.32
CA MET A 67 0.69 5.58 0.99
C MET A 67 0.84 4.18 1.59
N ALA A 68 0.45 4.01 2.86
CA ALA A 68 0.52 2.72 3.55
C ALA A 68 -0.41 1.66 2.91
N ASP A 69 -1.61 2.06 2.48
CA ASP A 69 -2.54 1.16 1.79
C ASP A 69 -1.98 0.73 0.42
N THR A 70 -1.34 1.66 -0.31
CA THR A 70 -0.73 1.38 -1.62
C THR A 70 0.42 0.36 -1.51
N ILE A 71 1.30 0.52 -0.50
CA ILE A 71 2.40 -0.42 -0.26
C ILE A 71 1.88 -1.83 0.03
N MET A 72 0.83 -1.95 0.87
CA MET A 72 0.24 -3.25 1.18
C MET A 72 -0.40 -3.89 -0.06
N GLN A 73 -1.05 -3.10 -0.92
CA GLN A 73 -1.61 -3.60 -2.18
C GLN A 73 -0.52 -4.11 -3.13
N LEU A 74 0.61 -3.41 -3.23
CA LEU A 74 1.75 -3.87 -4.02
C LEU A 74 2.35 -5.15 -3.45
N GLN A 75 2.53 -5.23 -2.12
CA GLN A 75 3.03 -6.44 -1.48
C GLN A 75 2.11 -7.64 -1.71
N LYS A 76 0.78 -7.43 -1.73
CA LYS A 76 -0.18 -8.47 -2.14
C LYS A 76 0.08 -8.96 -3.56
N LEU A 77 0.36 -8.07 -4.52
CA LEU A 77 0.73 -8.47 -5.88
C LEU A 77 2.04 -9.28 -5.90
N TYR A 78 3.07 -8.83 -5.19
CA TYR A 78 4.34 -9.57 -5.10
C TYR A 78 4.15 -10.98 -4.52
N VAL A 79 3.42 -11.10 -3.41
CA VAL A 79 3.12 -12.41 -2.79
C VAL A 79 2.25 -13.27 -3.71
N THR A 80 1.29 -12.68 -4.41
CA THR A 80 0.38 -13.42 -5.30
C THR A 80 1.08 -13.97 -6.53
N TYR A 81 1.91 -13.17 -7.18
CA TYR A 81 2.53 -13.51 -8.45
C TYR A 81 3.84 -14.27 -8.25
N PHE A 82 4.69 -13.75 -7.37
CA PHE A 82 6.04 -14.25 -7.19
C PHE A 82 6.17 -15.13 -5.95
N SER A 83 5.32 -14.96 -4.94
CA SER A 83 5.39 -15.68 -3.64
C SER A 83 6.64 -15.35 -2.83
N ARG A 84 7.18 -14.15 -3.04
CA ARG A 84 8.30 -13.58 -2.30
C ARG A 84 7.96 -12.15 -1.83
N PRO A 85 8.69 -11.63 -0.85
CA PRO A 85 8.69 -10.21 -0.53
C PRO A 85 9.10 -9.36 -1.73
N ALA A 86 8.53 -8.16 -1.83
CA ALA A 86 9.00 -7.17 -2.79
C ALA A 86 10.46 -6.80 -2.53
N ASP A 87 11.21 -6.56 -3.59
CA ASP A 87 12.49 -5.88 -3.49
C ASP A 87 12.25 -4.39 -3.14
N PRO A 88 13.07 -3.77 -2.27
CA PRO A 88 12.85 -2.39 -1.85
C PRO A 88 12.79 -1.38 -3.02
N GLU A 89 13.68 -1.54 -4.01
CA GLU A 89 13.75 -0.65 -5.17
C GLU A 89 12.52 -0.78 -6.08
N GLY A 90 12.11 -2.00 -6.42
CA GLY A 90 10.91 -2.25 -7.22
C GLY A 90 9.64 -1.83 -6.49
N LEU A 91 9.52 -2.10 -5.19
CA LEU A 91 8.40 -1.63 -4.37
C LEU A 91 8.28 -0.10 -4.43
N GLN A 92 9.41 0.60 -4.26
CA GLN A 92 9.45 2.06 -4.36
C GLN A 92 9.05 2.55 -5.75
N PHE A 93 9.55 1.89 -6.82
CA PHE A 93 9.20 2.22 -8.20
C PHE A 93 7.69 2.12 -8.44
N TRP A 94 7.08 0.98 -8.11
CA TRP A 94 5.66 0.75 -8.33
C TRP A 94 4.79 1.64 -7.44
N ASN A 95 5.24 1.92 -6.22
CA ASN A 95 4.56 2.84 -5.31
C ASN A 95 4.52 4.25 -5.92
N ASN A 96 5.65 4.75 -6.41
CA ASN A 96 5.72 6.03 -7.12
C ASN A 96 4.79 6.05 -8.35
N ALA A 97 4.70 4.94 -9.07
CA ALA A 97 3.84 4.81 -10.22
C ALA A 97 2.35 4.91 -9.85
N LEU A 98 1.92 4.23 -8.78
CA LEU A 98 0.54 4.29 -8.26
C LEU A 98 0.16 5.66 -7.68
N ILE A 99 1.10 6.33 -7.01
CA ILE A 99 0.88 7.69 -6.49
C ILE A 99 0.61 8.67 -7.64
N ASN A 100 1.36 8.53 -8.74
CA ASN A 100 1.21 9.38 -9.91
C ASN A 100 -0.04 9.04 -10.74
N ASN A 101 -0.44 7.77 -10.79
CA ASN A 101 -1.62 7.31 -11.48
C ASN A 101 -2.27 6.11 -10.78
N PRO A 102 -3.33 6.32 -9.98
CA PRO A 102 -4.00 5.25 -9.25
C PRO A 102 -4.59 4.14 -10.15
N ASN A 103 -4.83 4.43 -11.44
CA ASN A 103 -5.31 3.43 -12.39
C ASN A 103 -4.20 2.48 -12.91
N MET A 104 -2.96 2.63 -12.42
CA MET A 104 -1.86 1.74 -12.82
C MET A 104 -1.95 0.35 -12.23
N TYR A 105 -2.77 0.10 -11.20
CA TYR A 105 -2.79 -1.20 -10.52
C TYR A 105 -3.00 -2.38 -11.48
N GLN A 106 -3.96 -2.27 -12.42
CA GLN A 106 -4.21 -3.30 -13.43
C GLN A 106 -3.01 -3.49 -14.37
N ARG A 107 -2.34 -2.39 -14.74
CA ARG A 107 -1.13 -2.45 -15.58
C ARG A 107 0.03 -3.12 -14.87
N ILE A 108 0.22 -2.86 -13.58
CA ILE A 108 1.26 -3.51 -12.76
C ILE A 108 1.02 -5.01 -12.69
N SER A 109 -0.23 -5.42 -12.42
CA SER A 109 -0.65 -6.82 -12.43
C SER A 109 -0.39 -7.50 -13.79
N GLN A 110 -0.62 -6.79 -14.89
CA GLN A 110 -0.30 -7.28 -16.23
C GLN A 110 1.22 -7.43 -16.42
N GLU A 111 2.02 -6.41 -16.11
CA GLU A 111 3.48 -6.45 -16.24
C GLU A 111 4.11 -7.56 -15.40
N PHE A 112 3.56 -7.84 -14.21
CA PHE A 112 4.01 -8.95 -13.37
C PHE A 112 3.75 -10.29 -14.05
N SER A 113 2.57 -10.46 -14.68
CA SER A 113 2.23 -11.68 -15.42
C SER A 113 3.09 -11.91 -16.66
N GLU A 114 3.56 -10.84 -17.29
CA GLU A 114 4.39 -10.89 -18.49
C GLU A 114 5.88 -11.06 -18.17
N SER A 115 6.26 -10.94 -16.90
CA SER A 115 7.64 -11.05 -16.47
C SER A 115 8.22 -12.46 -16.72
N PRO A 116 9.52 -12.55 -17.10
CA PRO A 116 10.19 -13.84 -17.27
C PRO A 116 10.16 -14.71 -16.01
N GLU A 117 10.23 -14.10 -14.82
CA GLU A 117 10.13 -14.79 -13.53
C GLU A 117 8.79 -15.53 -13.41
N TYR A 118 7.69 -14.83 -13.67
CA TYR A 118 6.35 -15.39 -13.58
C TYR A 118 6.12 -16.49 -14.63
N GLN A 119 6.54 -16.23 -15.88
CA GLN A 119 6.39 -17.20 -16.98
C GLN A 119 7.20 -18.47 -16.70
N SER A 120 8.43 -18.32 -16.18
CA SER A 120 9.31 -19.46 -15.84
C SER A 120 8.75 -20.28 -14.69
N LYS A 121 8.10 -19.65 -13.71
CA LYS A 121 7.50 -20.33 -12.55
C LYS A 121 6.45 -21.37 -12.94
N TYR A 122 5.65 -21.09 -13.97
CA TYR A 122 4.59 -21.99 -14.46
C TYR A 122 4.95 -22.70 -15.78
N ALA A 123 6.18 -22.51 -16.27
CA ALA A 123 6.63 -23.13 -17.50
C ALA A 123 6.57 -24.66 -17.40
N ASN A 124 6.09 -25.30 -18.47
CA ASN A 124 5.96 -26.76 -18.58
C ASN A 124 5.00 -27.41 -17.56
N MET A 125 4.23 -26.64 -16.80
CA MET A 125 3.17 -27.16 -15.94
C MET A 125 1.88 -27.32 -16.73
N ASN A 126 1.12 -28.39 -16.44
CA ASN A 126 -0.27 -28.45 -16.88
C ASN A 126 -1.15 -27.58 -15.96
N ASN A 127 -2.35 -27.22 -16.44
CA ASN A 127 -3.23 -26.30 -15.72
C ASN A 127 -3.64 -26.79 -14.32
N GLN A 128 -3.73 -28.11 -14.10
CA GLN A 128 -4.02 -28.65 -12.76
C GLN A 128 -2.83 -28.40 -11.81
N ALA A 129 -1.61 -28.68 -12.26
CA ALA A 129 -0.39 -28.43 -11.49
C ALA A 129 -0.18 -26.93 -11.22
N VAL A 130 -0.53 -26.07 -12.18
CA VAL A 130 -0.55 -24.62 -12.00
C VAL A 130 -1.46 -24.22 -10.84
N ILE A 131 -2.72 -24.67 -10.84
CA ILE A 131 -3.67 -24.32 -9.77
C ILE A 131 -3.22 -24.87 -8.42
N THR A 132 -2.75 -26.12 -8.36
CA THR A 132 -2.17 -26.67 -7.12
C THR A 132 -1.01 -25.79 -6.62
N THR A 133 -0.13 -25.36 -7.51
CA THR A 133 1.00 -24.47 -7.16
C THR A 133 0.50 -23.12 -6.63
N VAL A 134 -0.52 -22.53 -7.25
CA VAL A 134 -1.14 -21.27 -6.78
C VAL A 134 -1.70 -21.44 -5.36
N TYR A 135 -2.42 -22.53 -5.06
CA TYR A 135 -2.98 -22.77 -3.72
C TYR A 135 -1.89 -22.97 -2.66
N HIS A 136 -0.80 -23.69 -2.97
CA HIS A 136 0.34 -23.80 -2.06
C HIS A 136 1.00 -22.44 -1.80
N ASN A 137 1.23 -21.68 -2.87
CA ASN A 137 1.85 -20.37 -2.79
C ASN A 137 1.05 -19.38 -1.97
N LEU A 138 -0.29 -19.36 -2.12
CA LEU A 138 -1.15 -18.41 -1.42
C LEU A 138 -1.52 -18.89 -0.02
N PHE A 139 -1.89 -20.16 0.14
CA PHE A 139 -2.56 -20.67 1.34
C PHE A 139 -1.84 -21.82 2.03
N SER A 140 -0.72 -22.29 1.47
CA SER A 140 0.09 -23.40 2.04
C SER A 140 -0.72 -24.69 2.22
N ARG A 141 -1.66 -24.95 1.31
CA ARG A 141 -2.50 -26.15 1.29
C ARG A 141 -2.82 -26.58 -0.15
N GLU A 142 -3.31 -27.81 -0.28
CA GLU A 142 -3.92 -28.28 -1.52
C GLU A 142 -5.27 -27.58 -1.78
N PRO A 143 -5.65 -27.35 -3.05
CA PRO A 143 -7.01 -26.96 -3.40
C PRO A 143 -8.00 -28.07 -3.06
N ASP A 144 -9.23 -27.67 -2.73
CA ASP A 144 -10.34 -28.62 -2.68
C ASP A 144 -10.64 -29.17 -4.09
N PRO A 145 -11.16 -30.41 -4.22
CA PRO A 145 -11.40 -31.03 -5.51
C PRO A 145 -12.30 -30.21 -6.44
N GLU A 146 -13.35 -29.58 -5.89
CA GLU A 146 -14.29 -28.74 -6.63
C GLU A 146 -13.62 -27.47 -7.17
N GLY A 147 -12.87 -26.76 -6.33
CA GLY A 147 -12.08 -25.60 -6.70
C GLY A 147 -11.04 -25.93 -7.75
N LEU A 148 -10.27 -27.01 -7.56
CA LEU A 148 -9.27 -27.46 -8.54
C LEU A 148 -9.91 -27.72 -9.90
N ALA A 149 -11.03 -28.43 -9.94
CA ALA A 149 -11.75 -28.73 -11.17
C ALA A 149 -12.31 -27.46 -11.84
N PHE A 150 -12.83 -26.51 -11.06
CA PHE A 150 -13.35 -25.23 -11.56
C PHE A 150 -12.25 -24.41 -12.24
N TRP A 151 -11.16 -24.13 -11.52
CA TRP A 151 -10.07 -23.30 -12.02
C TRP A 151 -9.33 -23.96 -13.19
N THR A 152 -9.10 -25.27 -13.12
CA THR A 152 -8.46 -26.02 -14.21
C THR A 152 -9.31 -25.97 -15.48
N ARG A 153 -10.64 -26.07 -15.37
CA ARG A 153 -11.53 -25.93 -16.53
C ARG A 153 -11.44 -24.55 -17.15
N ALA A 154 -11.47 -23.49 -16.34
CA ALA A 154 -11.40 -22.11 -16.83
C ALA A 154 -10.05 -21.80 -17.52
N LEU A 155 -8.94 -22.37 -17.04
CA LEU A 155 -7.66 -22.29 -17.72
C LEU A 155 -7.62 -23.13 -19.02
N ASN A 156 -8.23 -24.32 -19.02
CA ASN A 156 -8.28 -25.18 -20.20
C ASN A 156 -9.13 -24.58 -21.34
N SER A 157 -10.20 -23.85 -21.01
CA SER A 157 -11.03 -23.14 -22.00
C SER A 157 -10.40 -21.85 -22.51
N GLY A 158 -9.38 -21.33 -21.81
CA GLY A 158 -8.80 -20.02 -22.11
C GLY A 158 -9.68 -18.85 -21.69
N ASP A 159 -10.72 -19.09 -20.88
CA ASP A 159 -11.60 -18.03 -20.38
C ASP A 159 -10.87 -17.07 -19.43
N ILE A 160 -9.86 -17.58 -18.71
CA ILE A 160 -9.01 -16.83 -17.81
C ILE A 160 -7.54 -17.17 -18.01
N THR A 161 -6.66 -16.25 -17.62
CA THR A 161 -5.22 -16.49 -17.55
C THR A 161 -4.83 -17.03 -16.17
N ILE A 162 -3.60 -17.55 -16.04
CA ILE A 162 -3.04 -17.95 -14.74
C ILE A 162 -3.03 -16.75 -13.77
N ALA A 163 -2.72 -15.55 -14.26
CA ALA A 163 -2.68 -14.33 -13.46
C ALA A 163 -4.06 -13.93 -12.93
N THR A 164 -5.09 -14.04 -13.77
CA THR A 164 -6.48 -13.86 -13.37
C THR A 164 -6.87 -14.89 -12.31
N ALA A 165 -6.57 -16.17 -12.54
CA ALA A 165 -6.86 -17.22 -11.57
C ALA A 165 -6.19 -16.97 -10.22
N ALA A 166 -4.89 -16.63 -10.19
CA ALA A 166 -4.15 -16.35 -8.97
C ALA A 166 -4.75 -15.15 -8.21
N SER A 167 -5.10 -14.07 -8.91
CA SER A 167 -5.70 -12.88 -8.32
C SER A 167 -7.09 -13.14 -7.75
N GLU A 168 -7.93 -13.88 -8.47
CA GLU A 168 -9.29 -14.22 -8.01
C GLU A 168 -9.28 -15.22 -6.85
N ILE A 169 -8.38 -16.22 -6.90
CA ILE A 169 -8.18 -17.15 -5.79
C ILE A 169 -7.74 -16.39 -4.53
N ALA A 170 -6.74 -15.50 -4.65
CA ALA A 170 -6.27 -14.67 -3.53
C ALA A 170 -7.38 -13.76 -2.98
N ALA A 171 -8.17 -13.12 -3.86
CA ALA A 171 -9.29 -12.27 -3.46
C ALA A 171 -10.43 -13.07 -2.78
N GLY A 172 -10.63 -14.32 -3.19
CA GLY A 172 -11.61 -15.26 -2.64
C GLY A 172 -11.23 -15.87 -1.29
N ALA A 173 -10.04 -15.56 -0.75
CA ALA A 173 -9.53 -16.14 0.49
C ALA A 173 -10.46 -15.87 1.69
N GLN A 174 -10.79 -16.94 2.42
CA GLN A 174 -11.70 -16.90 3.56
C GLN A 174 -11.13 -17.68 4.75
N THR A 175 -11.54 -17.32 5.97
CA THR A 175 -11.20 -18.05 7.20
C THR A 175 -9.69 -18.32 7.34
N ALA A 176 -9.25 -19.58 7.33
CA ALA A 176 -7.85 -19.97 7.42
C ALA A 176 -7.00 -19.44 6.26
N ASP A 177 -7.50 -19.51 5.02
CA ASP A 177 -6.78 -19.02 3.83
C ASP A 177 -6.46 -17.53 3.95
N ARG A 178 -7.42 -16.75 4.45
CA ARG A 178 -7.23 -15.31 4.67
C ARG A 178 -6.19 -15.04 5.75
N ILE A 179 -6.13 -15.87 6.79
CA ILE A 179 -5.12 -15.74 7.85
C ILE A 179 -3.73 -16.02 7.27
N VAL A 180 -3.57 -17.10 6.51
CA VAL A 180 -2.28 -17.47 5.90
C VAL A 180 -1.85 -16.41 4.89
N PHE A 181 -2.73 -16.04 3.96
CA PHE A 181 -2.40 -15.06 2.93
C PHE A 181 -2.06 -13.69 3.52
N ASN A 182 -2.85 -13.17 4.47
CA ASN A 182 -2.52 -11.91 5.13
C ASN A 182 -1.25 -12.01 5.97
N GLY A 183 -0.98 -13.17 6.60
CA GLY A 183 0.26 -13.43 7.32
C GLY A 183 1.49 -13.39 6.40
N LYS A 184 1.39 -14.01 5.21
CA LYS A 184 2.42 -13.94 4.17
C LYS A 184 2.66 -12.52 3.68
N VAL A 185 1.59 -11.76 3.44
CA VAL A 185 1.68 -10.36 3.01
C VAL A 185 2.33 -9.50 4.10
N ALA A 186 1.93 -9.65 5.37
CA ALA A 186 2.51 -8.90 6.46
C ALA A 186 3.99 -9.24 6.69
N ALA A 187 4.34 -10.53 6.67
CA ALA A 187 5.72 -11.00 6.74
C ALA A 187 6.57 -10.50 5.56
N ALA A 188 6.00 -10.46 4.35
CA ALA A 188 6.64 -9.87 3.18
C ALA A 188 6.87 -8.36 3.34
N THR A 189 5.87 -7.63 3.85
CA THR A 189 6.02 -6.19 4.15
C THR A 189 7.16 -5.95 5.14
N SER A 190 7.13 -6.62 6.30
CA SER A 190 8.18 -6.48 7.32
C SER A 190 9.55 -6.91 6.80
N PHE A 191 9.61 -7.97 5.99
CA PHE A 191 10.86 -8.39 5.36
C PHE A 191 11.43 -7.29 4.46
N THR A 192 10.63 -6.73 3.56
CA THR A 192 11.09 -5.65 2.67
C THR A 192 11.52 -4.42 3.46
N ASP A 193 10.84 -4.08 4.55
CA ASP A 193 11.20 -2.95 5.42
C ASP A 193 12.56 -3.16 6.12
N HIS A 194 12.94 -4.41 6.39
CA HIS A 194 14.22 -4.78 7.00
C HIS A 194 15.37 -4.92 6.00
N VAL A 195 15.11 -4.94 4.68
CA VAL A 195 16.15 -4.87 3.65
C VAL A 195 16.49 -3.39 3.45
N ASP A 196 17.23 -2.81 4.40
CA ASP A 196 17.44 -1.36 4.50
C ASP A 196 18.91 -0.95 4.32
N GLN A 197 19.85 -1.88 4.44
CA GLN A 197 21.26 -1.60 4.24
C GLN A 197 21.68 -1.74 2.76
N PRO A 198 22.62 -0.93 2.26
CA PRO A 198 23.08 -1.01 0.88
C PRO A 198 23.62 -2.40 0.45
N ASN A 199 24.23 -3.14 1.37
CA ASN A 199 24.70 -4.51 1.12
C ASN A 199 23.56 -5.52 1.04
N GLU A 200 22.48 -5.33 1.82
CA GLU A 200 21.29 -6.18 1.82
C GLU A 200 20.49 -5.98 0.55
N ILE A 201 20.23 -4.72 0.17
CA ILE A 201 19.56 -4.36 -1.09
C ILE A 201 20.30 -5.01 -2.26
N LYS A 202 21.63 -4.85 -2.31
CA LYS A 202 22.45 -5.46 -3.37
C LYS A 202 22.40 -7.00 -3.34
N ALA A 203 22.39 -7.61 -2.16
CA ALA A 203 22.33 -9.06 -2.03
C ALA A 203 20.97 -9.62 -2.47
N TYR A 204 19.88 -8.93 -2.14
CA TYR A 204 18.53 -9.35 -2.49
C TYR A 204 18.27 -9.41 -4.01
N MET A 205 19.06 -8.69 -4.81
CA MET A 205 18.98 -8.72 -6.27
C MET A 205 19.54 -10.01 -6.92
N GLY A 206 20.12 -10.93 -6.13
CA GLY A 206 20.68 -12.19 -6.63
C GLY A 206 19.66 -13.33 -6.72
N GLN A 207 19.84 -14.26 -7.67
CA GLN A 207 18.93 -15.40 -7.86
C GLN A 207 18.78 -16.29 -6.61
N HIS A 208 19.88 -16.51 -5.87
CA HIS A 208 19.85 -17.28 -4.61
C HIS A 208 19.02 -16.60 -3.52
N ALA A 209 18.98 -15.26 -3.51
CA ALA A 209 18.18 -14.50 -2.55
C ALA A 209 16.69 -14.74 -2.74
N PHE A 210 16.23 -14.85 -3.98
CA PHE A 210 14.83 -15.11 -4.28
C PHE A 210 14.37 -16.48 -3.79
N GLN A 211 15.21 -17.52 -3.91
CA GLN A 211 14.84 -18.84 -3.37
C GLN A 211 14.72 -18.81 -1.84
N LEU A 212 15.64 -18.15 -1.14
CA LEU A 212 15.55 -17.99 0.31
C LEU A 212 14.29 -17.20 0.72
N ALA A 213 13.94 -16.18 -0.05
CA ALA A 213 12.76 -15.37 0.19
C ALA A 213 11.45 -16.14 -0.10
N LEU A 214 11.44 -16.99 -1.14
CA LEU A 214 10.37 -17.94 -1.43
C LEU A 214 10.19 -18.93 -0.27
N ASP A 215 11.28 -19.53 0.19
CA ASP A 215 11.27 -20.51 1.29
C ASP A 215 10.78 -19.87 2.60
N TYR A 216 11.20 -18.64 2.87
CA TYR A 216 10.72 -17.83 4.00
C TYR A 216 9.21 -17.62 3.95
N ILE A 217 8.65 -17.16 2.82
CA ILE A 217 7.20 -16.98 2.69
C ILE A 217 6.45 -18.32 2.72
N ALA A 218 7.01 -19.38 2.14
CA ALA A 218 6.44 -20.72 2.17
C ALA A 218 6.40 -21.34 3.58
N SER A 219 7.23 -20.86 4.50
CA SER A 219 7.23 -21.31 5.91
C SER A 219 5.93 -20.95 6.65
N ILE A 220 5.18 -19.97 6.16
CA ILE A 220 3.96 -19.45 6.78
C ILE A 220 2.76 -20.31 6.38
N LYS A 221 2.15 -20.97 7.37
CA LYS A 221 1.07 -21.95 7.18
C LYS A 221 -0.16 -21.69 8.05
N ASP A 222 -0.02 -20.84 9.06
CA ASP A 222 -1.04 -20.50 10.03
C ASP A 222 -0.68 -19.19 10.75
N LEU A 223 -1.51 -18.79 11.72
CA LEU A 223 -1.28 -17.58 12.51
C LEU A 223 0.03 -17.63 13.33
N ALA A 224 0.42 -18.81 13.82
CA ALA A 224 1.59 -18.94 14.70
C ALA A 224 2.90 -18.82 13.90
N SER A 225 2.98 -19.52 12.77
CA SER A 225 4.10 -19.41 11.82
C SER A 225 4.19 -18.01 11.19
N ALA A 226 3.06 -17.35 10.92
CA ALA A 226 3.06 -15.96 10.51
C ALA A 226 3.64 -15.03 11.59
N ALA A 227 3.22 -15.20 12.85
CA ALA A 227 3.75 -14.42 13.96
C ALA A 227 5.25 -14.65 14.19
N TYR A 228 5.72 -15.88 14.04
CA TYR A 228 7.15 -16.21 14.11
C TYR A 228 7.93 -15.59 12.95
N ALA A 229 7.42 -15.66 11.72
CA ALA A 229 8.07 -15.08 10.55
C ALA A 229 8.19 -13.55 10.67
N MET A 230 7.19 -12.87 11.25
CA MET A 230 7.21 -11.43 11.48
C MET A 230 8.12 -10.97 12.64
N ASP A 231 8.78 -11.89 13.36
CA ASP A 231 9.76 -11.50 14.38
C ASP A 231 10.99 -10.85 13.73
N PRO A 232 11.39 -9.63 14.15
CA PRO A 232 12.55 -8.93 13.59
C PRO A 232 13.84 -9.76 13.57
N GLY A 233 14.10 -10.54 14.62
CA GLY A 233 15.30 -11.38 14.70
C GLY A 233 15.28 -12.55 13.72
N VAL A 234 14.09 -13.09 13.41
CA VAL A 234 13.92 -14.09 12.36
C VAL A 234 14.16 -13.49 10.98
N ILE A 235 13.59 -12.30 10.71
CA ILE A 235 13.78 -11.58 9.44
C ILE A 235 15.26 -11.26 9.21
N ASP A 236 15.92 -10.65 10.21
CA ASP A 236 17.34 -10.29 10.14
C ASP A 236 18.24 -11.51 9.93
N SER A 237 17.87 -12.66 10.52
CA SER A 237 18.60 -13.92 10.31
C SER A 237 18.48 -14.42 8.86
N VAL A 238 17.31 -14.30 8.23
CA VAL A 238 17.12 -14.67 6.82
C VAL A 238 17.89 -13.72 5.91
N ILE A 239 17.81 -12.41 6.16
CA ILE A 239 18.55 -11.39 5.40
C ILE A 239 20.05 -11.61 5.54
N SER A 240 20.54 -11.92 6.74
CA SER A 240 21.95 -12.25 6.97
C SER A 240 22.41 -13.44 6.12
N THR A 241 21.57 -14.48 5.99
CA THR A 241 21.83 -15.64 5.14
C THR A 241 21.90 -15.27 3.66
N ILE A 242 20.98 -14.41 3.20
CA ILE A 242 21.00 -13.86 1.83
C ILE A 242 22.30 -13.10 1.57
N VAL A 243 22.74 -12.26 2.50
CA VAL A 243 23.99 -11.49 2.39
C VAL A 243 25.21 -12.41 2.36
N SER A 244 25.25 -13.48 3.17
CA SER A 244 26.36 -14.44 3.17
C SER A 244 26.45 -15.25 1.88
N ASP A 245 25.32 -15.72 1.36
CA ASP A 245 25.25 -16.52 0.13
C ASP A 245 25.61 -15.71 -1.12
N ALA A 246 25.24 -14.43 -1.13
CA ALA A 246 25.68 -13.48 -2.16
C ALA A 246 27.21 -13.34 -2.20
N GLY A 247 27.88 -13.45 -1.06
CA GLY A 247 29.35 -13.45 -0.96
C GLY A 247 30.00 -14.73 -1.54
N MET A 248 29.31 -15.87 -1.47
CA MET A 248 29.80 -17.16 -2.01
C MET A 248 29.58 -17.30 -3.52
N SER A 249 28.51 -16.70 -4.06
CA SER A 249 28.19 -16.74 -5.50
C SER A 249 29.13 -15.92 -6.38
N ALA A 250 29.95 -15.03 -5.79
CA ALA A 250 30.97 -14.26 -6.51
C ALA A 250 32.15 -15.12 -7.03
N VAL A 251 32.20 -16.43 -6.74
CA VAL A 251 33.32 -17.33 -7.05
C VAL A 251 33.09 -18.22 -8.30
N SER A 252 31.92 -18.18 -8.95
CA SER A 252 31.67 -18.97 -10.18
C SER A 252 31.18 -18.10 -11.36
N PRO A 253 32.02 -17.82 -12.37
CA PRO A 253 31.60 -17.13 -13.58
C PRO A 253 30.98 -18.14 -14.55
N GLY A 254 29.70 -18.44 -14.35
CA GLY A 254 28.98 -19.32 -15.28
C GLY A 254 27.55 -19.56 -14.85
N MET A 255 26.62 -18.97 -15.62
CA MET A 255 25.18 -19.24 -15.65
C MET A 255 24.35 -18.53 -14.56
N ALA A 256 23.83 -17.34 -14.90
CA ALA A 256 22.40 -16.98 -14.83
C ALA A 256 22.21 -15.45 -14.80
N GLN A 257 22.11 -14.83 -15.97
CA GLN A 257 21.41 -13.55 -16.12
C GLN A 257 19.92 -13.83 -15.95
N LEU A 258 19.28 -13.39 -14.86
CA LEU A 258 17.84 -13.10 -14.78
C LEU A 258 17.56 -12.18 -13.57
N VAL A 259 17.93 -10.92 -13.79
CA VAL A 259 17.29 -9.65 -13.45
C VAL A 259 16.07 -9.59 -12.51
N GLY A 260 16.22 -8.75 -11.47
CA GLY A 260 15.18 -7.85 -10.94
C GLY A 260 15.44 -6.34 -11.19
N VAL A 261 16.61 -5.95 -11.72
CA VAL A 261 16.93 -4.53 -12.07
C VAL A 261 17.67 -4.34 -13.42
N GLN A 262 18.45 -5.31 -13.94
CA GLN A 262 19.19 -5.11 -15.22
C GLN A 262 18.38 -5.19 -16.53
N ASP A 263 17.16 -5.74 -16.55
CA ASP A 263 16.22 -5.77 -17.69
C ASP A 263 14.92 -5.00 -17.39
N PHE A 264 14.83 -4.31 -16.25
CA PHE A 264 13.78 -3.32 -16.10
C PHE A 264 14.20 -2.06 -16.86
N ASN A 265 14.04 -2.11 -18.18
CA ASN A 265 13.88 -0.92 -18.99
C ASN A 265 12.36 -0.61 -18.98
N PRO A 266 11.86 0.26 -18.08
CA PRO A 266 10.45 0.59 -18.07
C PRO A 266 10.07 1.08 -19.47
N PRO A 267 9.03 0.51 -20.12
CA PRO A 267 8.51 1.14 -21.32
C PRO A 267 8.19 2.59 -20.97
N PRO A 268 8.56 3.57 -21.83
CA PRO A 268 8.28 4.97 -21.56
C PRO A 268 6.79 5.07 -21.23
N LEU A 269 6.48 5.74 -20.12
CA LEU A 269 5.10 6.01 -19.72
C LEU A 269 4.42 6.61 -20.95
N GLY A 270 3.55 5.82 -21.57
CA GLY A 270 2.83 6.22 -22.77
C GLY A 270 2.08 7.50 -22.43
N VAL A 271 2.45 8.58 -23.12
CA VAL A 271 1.69 9.82 -23.20
C VAL A 271 0.29 9.56 -23.75
#